data_AF-A0A9N9CNL1-F1
#
_entry.id   AF-A0A9N9CNL1-F1
#
_cell.length_a   1.000
_cell.length_b   1.000
_cell.length_c   1.000
_cell.angle_alpha   90.00
_cell.angle_beta   90.00
_cell.angle_gamma   90.00
#
_symmetry.space_group_name_H-M   'P 1'
#
loop_
_entity.id
_entity.type
_entity.pdbx_description
1 polymer ?
#
loop_
_entity_poly.entity_id
_entity_poly.type
_entity_poly.pdbx_seq_one_letter_code
_entity_poly.pdbx_strand_id
1 'polypeptide(L)'
;MDTLIPNNSVHITGGKDLEIITGIPYKIINDGHYLDNGDADYGSYVTLCGHNYDRNDSKYSRQIWYIEESANLGEYRISSNGKYLDTFGGEHEFECRMNYESHCDSPYYSRQLWPNEGWYSRQLWKFEIPDYQLKAEIENFKYDEKINDLESYVTKVTSSIFTSRNQSLGSNKLGITLSEKMQNISSWSFNKSKEIVFLDKLNVDIKAEYAGVKGNLPEIIKWDNKTISLETSKKVKLDETNVSGKYSVEIQKKEDVEVKIIWYKVNLDVQFTAIAKIMGYSDRLRKNGSVAKMEQVDVNATLSFLRNSGFEGTIIGTEGKNVLVEITGNVNIQGALKYEIEKSSVVIPSLITAVDDHIVDDHVLV
;
A
#
# COMPACT_ATOMS: atom_id res chain seq x y z
N MET A 1 15.54 16.25 29.72
CA MET A 1 14.86 15.65 28.54
C MET A 1 15.94 15.01 27.71
N ASP A 2 16.00 13.68 27.68
CA ASP A 2 17.05 12.97 26.96
C ASP A 2 16.78 13.01 25.46
N THR A 3 17.51 13.88 24.76
CA THR A 3 17.39 14.05 23.31
C THR A 3 18.04 12.88 22.58
N LEU A 4 17.35 12.35 21.57
CA LEU A 4 17.87 11.34 20.65
C LEU A 4 19.04 11.91 19.83
N ILE A 5 19.96 11.04 19.42
CA ILE A 5 20.99 11.39 18.43
C ILE A 5 20.29 11.60 17.07
N PRO A 6 20.53 12.74 16.38
CA PRO A 6 19.99 12.97 15.04
C PRO A 6 20.45 11.91 14.04
N ASN A 7 19.60 11.61 13.06
CA ASN A 7 19.95 10.68 11.98
C ASN A 7 20.50 11.46 10.77
N ASN A 8 21.77 11.85 10.84
CA ASN A 8 22.49 12.55 9.79
C ASN A 8 23.25 11.58 8.91
N SER A 9 23.45 11.94 7.64
CA SER A 9 24.37 11.21 6.76
C SER A 9 25.81 11.38 7.24
N VAL A 10 26.56 10.28 7.24
CA VAL A 10 27.99 10.30 7.54
C VAL A 10 28.74 10.75 6.29
N HIS A 11 29.45 11.88 6.40
CA HIS A 11 30.24 12.45 5.32
C HIS A 11 31.71 12.11 5.53
N ILE A 12 32.38 11.62 4.48
CA ILE A 12 33.83 11.39 4.50
C ILE A 12 34.53 12.48 3.69
N THR A 13 35.41 13.23 4.33
CA THR A 13 36.25 14.23 3.67
C THR A 13 37.10 13.60 2.57
N GLY A 14 36.93 14.06 1.33
CA GLY A 14 37.69 13.57 0.17
C GLY A 14 37.27 12.21 -0.39
N GLY A 15 36.17 11.63 0.12
CA GLY A 15 35.63 10.34 -0.33
C GLY A 15 34.22 10.45 -0.93
N LYS A 16 33.69 9.31 -1.36
CA LYS A 16 32.26 9.17 -1.70
C LYS A 16 31.45 9.12 -0.40
N ASP A 17 30.32 9.80 -0.34
CA ASP A 17 29.39 9.69 0.80
C ASP A 17 29.09 8.22 1.09
N LEU A 18 29.26 7.81 2.34
CA LEU A 18 28.86 6.48 2.79
C LEU A 18 27.34 6.49 3.03
N GLU A 19 26.66 5.41 2.67
CA GLU A 19 25.23 5.23 3.01
C GLU A 19 25.03 4.85 4.48
N ILE A 20 25.73 5.54 5.37
CA ILE A 20 25.70 5.37 6.81
C ILE A 20 25.00 6.57 7.42
N ILE A 21 24.15 6.29 8.41
CA ILE A 21 23.31 7.26 9.10
C ILE A 21 23.63 7.20 10.60
N THR A 22 23.85 8.33 11.23
CA THR A 22 24.15 8.37 12.67
C THR A 22 22.95 7.96 13.51
N GLY A 23 23.20 7.45 14.73
CA GLY A 23 22.16 7.23 15.74
C GLY A 23 21.23 6.03 15.53
N ILE A 24 21.43 5.22 14.48
CA ILE A 24 20.74 3.93 14.25
C ILE A 24 21.71 2.74 14.39
N PRO A 25 21.22 1.53 14.67
CA PRO A 25 22.06 0.35 14.86
C PRO A 25 22.61 -0.21 13.55
N TYR A 26 23.84 -0.70 13.61
CA TYR A 26 24.52 -1.42 12.55
C TYR A 26 25.15 -2.71 13.06
N LYS A 27 25.13 -3.73 12.20
CA LYS A 27 26.10 -4.83 12.22
C LYS A 27 27.22 -4.51 11.25
N ILE A 28 28.45 -4.55 11.76
CA ILE A 28 29.65 -4.28 10.96
C ILE A 28 30.24 -5.63 10.57
N ILE A 29 30.39 -5.88 9.27
CA ILE A 29 30.70 -7.20 8.70
C ILE A 29 31.99 -7.12 7.89
N ASN A 30 32.87 -8.10 8.04
CA ASN A 30 34.07 -8.29 7.24
C ASN A 30 34.19 -9.76 6.84
N ASP A 31 34.20 -10.06 5.54
CA ASP A 31 34.33 -11.42 5.01
C ASP A 31 33.41 -12.46 5.70
N GLY A 32 32.13 -12.10 5.86
CA GLY A 32 31.12 -12.93 6.52
C GLY A 32 31.20 -13.00 8.05
N HIS A 33 32.16 -12.33 8.69
CA HIS A 33 32.31 -12.25 10.13
C HIS A 33 31.80 -10.91 10.67
N TYR A 34 31.23 -10.93 11.87
CA TYR A 34 30.62 -9.78 12.53
C TYR A 34 31.56 -9.19 13.56
N LEU A 35 31.66 -7.87 13.61
CA LEU A 35 32.37 -7.16 14.67
C LEU A 35 31.63 -7.38 15.99
N ASP A 36 32.30 -7.99 16.94
CA ASP A 36 31.75 -8.43 18.22
C ASP A 36 32.57 -7.82 19.37
N ASN A 37 31.89 -7.07 20.24
CA ASN A 37 32.52 -6.43 21.39
C ASN A 37 32.86 -7.39 22.54
N GLY A 38 32.53 -8.68 22.41
CA GLY A 38 32.86 -9.74 23.38
C GLY A 38 32.12 -9.65 24.72
N ASP A 39 31.05 -8.84 24.84
CA ASP A 39 30.46 -8.38 26.11
C ASP A 39 31.43 -7.60 27.01
N ALA A 40 32.51 -7.13 26.41
CA ALA A 40 33.73 -6.99 27.18
C ALA A 40 33.84 -5.59 27.79
N ASP A 41 34.41 -5.52 28.99
CA ASP A 41 34.64 -4.29 29.74
C ASP A 41 35.80 -3.47 29.17
N TYR A 42 36.12 -2.35 29.82
CA TYR A 42 37.25 -1.50 29.45
C TYR A 42 38.49 -2.29 29.01
N GLY A 43 39.12 -1.87 27.92
CA GLY A 43 40.39 -2.41 27.46
C GLY A 43 40.29 -3.80 26.81
N SER A 44 39.06 -4.29 26.60
CA SER A 44 38.84 -5.57 25.97
C SER A 44 38.93 -5.52 24.46
N TYR A 45 39.40 -6.62 23.89
CA TYR A 45 39.55 -6.78 22.44
C TYR A 45 38.21 -6.88 21.74
N VAL A 46 38.09 -6.15 20.64
CA VAL A 46 37.02 -6.38 19.67
C VAL A 46 37.43 -7.53 18.76
N THR A 47 36.52 -8.45 18.51
CA THR A 47 36.80 -9.67 17.74
C THR A 47 35.91 -9.78 16.52
N LEU A 48 36.35 -10.56 15.53
CA LEU A 48 35.49 -10.98 14.42
C LEU A 48 34.85 -12.32 14.78
N CYS A 49 33.53 -12.33 14.88
CA CYS A 49 32.74 -13.50 15.22
C CYS A 49 32.09 -14.08 13.96
N GLY A 50 32.25 -15.38 13.71
CA GLY A 50 31.59 -16.05 12.58
C GLY A 50 30.09 -16.28 12.79
N HIS A 51 29.56 -16.07 14.00
CA HIS A 51 28.14 -16.24 14.31
C HIS A 51 27.37 -14.94 14.07
N ASN A 52 26.21 -15.05 13.41
CA ASN A 52 25.24 -13.97 13.33
C ASN A 52 24.21 -14.16 14.45
N TYR A 53 24.28 -13.36 15.52
CA TYR A 53 23.30 -13.44 16.61
C TYR A 53 21.99 -12.78 16.19
N ASP A 54 20.85 -13.47 16.34
CA ASP A 54 19.54 -12.87 16.08
C ASP A 54 19.11 -11.96 17.24
N ARG A 55 18.04 -11.18 17.06
CA ARG A 55 17.55 -10.22 18.08
C ARG A 55 17.15 -10.87 19.42
N ASN A 56 16.82 -12.16 19.41
CA ASN A 56 16.39 -12.89 20.60
C ASN A 56 17.57 -13.53 21.35
N ASP A 57 18.75 -13.57 20.74
CA ASP A 57 19.97 -14.02 21.40
C ASP A 57 20.45 -12.99 22.43
N SER A 58 20.78 -13.46 23.64
CA SER A 58 21.45 -12.68 24.68
C SER A 58 22.70 -11.92 24.20
N LYS A 59 23.40 -12.46 23.19
CA LYS A 59 24.64 -11.91 22.62
C LYS A 59 24.39 -10.94 21.47
N TYR A 60 23.14 -10.74 21.05
CA TYR A 60 22.78 -9.84 19.97
C TYR A 60 23.42 -8.46 20.11
N SER A 61 23.29 -7.87 21.30
CA SER A 61 23.75 -6.52 21.60
C SER A 61 25.26 -6.33 21.39
N ARG A 62 26.05 -7.41 21.46
CA ARG A 62 27.50 -7.39 21.26
C ARG A 62 27.91 -7.05 19.82
N GLN A 63 27.00 -7.31 18.88
CA GLN A 63 27.20 -7.09 17.46
C GLN A 63 26.52 -5.81 16.96
N ILE A 64 25.91 -5.03 17.87
CA ILE A 64 25.22 -3.80 17.54
C ILE A 64 26.10 -2.61 17.84
N TRP A 65 26.35 -1.86 16.79
CA TRP A 65 27.20 -0.67 16.78
C TRP A 65 26.40 0.54 16.34
N TYR A 66 26.67 1.68 16.96
CA TYR A 66 26.08 2.97 16.63
C TYR A 66 27.18 3.90 16.18
N ILE A 67 26.85 4.76 15.23
CA ILE A 67 27.76 5.80 14.75
C ILE A 67 27.18 7.14 15.19
N GLU A 68 28.01 8.00 15.76
CA GLU A 68 27.62 9.30 16.28
C GLU A 68 28.66 10.36 15.91
N GLU A 69 28.23 11.60 15.76
CA GLU A 69 29.15 12.72 15.56
C GLU A 69 30.00 12.93 16.82
N SER A 70 31.28 13.23 16.62
CA SER A 70 32.18 13.70 17.69
C SER A 70 32.04 15.21 17.89
N ALA A 71 32.76 15.78 18.86
CA ALA A 71 32.84 17.24 19.00
C ALA A 71 33.60 17.90 17.83
N ASN A 72 34.45 17.14 17.14
CA ASN A 72 35.20 17.60 15.98
C ASN A 72 34.36 17.41 14.70
N LEU A 73 34.28 18.49 13.91
CA LEU A 73 33.52 18.49 12.67
C LEU A 73 34.06 17.46 11.67
N GLY A 74 33.20 16.57 11.18
CA GLY A 74 33.55 15.53 10.21
C GLY A 74 34.21 14.29 10.84
N GLU A 75 34.34 14.24 12.16
CA GLU A 75 34.80 13.06 12.89
C GLU A 75 33.62 12.36 13.57
N TYR A 76 33.68 11.03 13.56
CA TYR A 76 32.62 10.18 14.08
C TYR A 76 33.18 9.20 15.10
N ARG A 77 32.33 8.80 16.04
CA ARG A 77 32.62 7.77 17.04
C ARG A 77 31.75 6.56 16.74
N ILE A 78 32.30 5.38 17.00
CA ILE A 78 31.57 4.12 16.91
C ILE A 78 31.41 3.59 18.33
N SER A 79 30.18 3.30 18.74
CA SER A 79 29.87 2.86 20.10
C SER A 79 29.02 1.60 20.13
N SER A 80 29.17 0.81 21.19
CA SER A 80 28.36 -0.37 21.46
C SER A 80 28.21 -0.54 22.96
N ASN A 81 26.98 -0.76 23.45
CA ASN A 81 26.65 -0.88 24.87
C ASN A 81 27.24 0.25 25.76
N GLY A 82 27.20 1.49 25.26
CA GLY A 82 27.69 2.68 25.98
C GLY A 82 29.22 2.79 26.06
N LYS A 83 29.95 1.95 25.33
CA LYS A 83 31.42 1.96 25.22
C LYS A 83 31.82 2.30 23.79
N TYR A 84 33.02 2.85 23.60
CA TYR A 84 33.51 3.33 22.32
C TYR A 84 34.58 2.41 21.74
N LEU A 85 34.59 2.29 20.42
CA LEU A 85 35.67 1.69 19.67
C LEU A 85 36.88 2.63 19.71
N ASP A 86 38.01 2.14 20.19
CA ASP A 86 39.24 2.93 20.34
C ASP A 86 40.45 2.11 19.89
N THR A 87 41.51 2.80 19.48
CA THR A 87 42.79 2.21 19.10
C THR A 87 43.79 2.42 20.23
N PHE A 88 44.21 1.33 20.88
CA PHE A 88 45.26 1.35 21.88
C PHE A 88 46.60 0.99 21.23
N GLY A 89 47.65 1.76 21.52
CA GLY A 89 49.02 1.42 21.11
C GLY A 89 49.87 2.59 20.60
N GLY A 90 51.18 2.50 20.84
CA GLY A 90 52.22 3.40 20.32
C GLY A 90 53.06 2.73 19.22
N GLU A 91 53.59 3.58 18.35
CA GLU A 91 54.48 3.40 17.18
C GLU A 91 54.29 2.20 16.21
N HIS A 92 53.97 0.96 16.61
CA HIS A 92 53.97 -0.19 15.67
C HIS A 92 52.88 -1.28 15.82
N GLU A 93 52.04 -1.28 16.86
CA GLU A 93 50.93 -2.24 16.99
C GLU A 93 49.66 -1.53 17.45
N PHE A 94 48.74 -1.26 16.53
CA PHE A 94 47.44 -0.69 16.85
C PHE A 94 46.46 -1.83 17.15
N GLU A 95 46.02 -1.92 18.39
CA GLU A 95 44.99 -2.86 18.80
C GLU A 95 43.65 -2.13 18.95
N CYS A 96 42.59 -2.70 18.39
CA CYS A 96 41.24 -2.17 18.52
C CYS A 96 40.58 -2.70 19.80
N ARG A 97 40.22 -1.80 20.73
CA ARG A 97 39.68 -2.14 22.05
C ARG A 97 38.47 -1.29 22.41
N MET A 98 37.70 -1.73 23.39
CA MET A 98 36.57 -1.00 23.96
C MET A 98 37.03 0.00 25.03
N ASN A 99 36.55 1.25 24.99
CA ASN A 99 36.84 2.30 25.97
C ASN A 99 35.55 2.82 26.65
N TYR A 100 35.61 3.19 27.93
CA TYR A 100 34.51 3.86 28.66
C TYR A 100 34.54 5.39 28.52
N GLU A 101 35.72 5.98 28.36
CA GLU A 101 35.87 7.42 28.29
C GLU A 101 35.75 7.90 26.84
N SER A 102 35.04 9.01 26.64
CA SER A 102 35.05 9.75 25.37
C SER A 102 36.39 10.46 25.18
N HIS A 103 37.50 9.70 25.18
CA HIS A 103 38.86 10.23 25.05
C HIS A 103 39.12 10.98 23.72
N CYS A 104 38.15 10.97 22.80
CA CYS A 104 38.27 11.47 21.44
C CYS A 104 38.25 13.01 21.30
N ASP A 105 37.89 13.77 22.34
CA ASP A 105 37.95 15.24 22.26
C ASP A 105 39.36 15.78 22.61
N SER A 106 40.31 14.89 22.91
CA SER A 106 41.72 15.25 23.10
C SER A 106 42.49 15.09 21.78
N PRO A 107 43.03 16.18 21.18
CA PRO A 107 43.75 16.13 19.90
C PRO A 107 45.06 15.34 19.94
N TYR A 108 45.48 14.81 21.10
CA TYR A 108 46.74 14.08 21.26
C TYR A 108 46.61 12.56 21.03
N TYR A 109 45.39 12.00 20.93
CA TYR A 109 45.17 10.55 20.88
C TYR A 109 44.28 10.05 19.74
N SER A 110 43.86 10.89 18.78
CA SER A 110 43.08 10.46 17.62
C SER A 110 43.95 9.73 16.58
N ARG A 111 44.25 8.46 16.84
CA ARG A 111 44.85 7.56 15.83
C ARG A 111 43.78 6.66 15.21
N GLN A 112 42.70 7.27 14.73
CA GLN A 112 41.66 6.55 14.01
C GLN A 112 42.21 6.08 12.65
N LEU A 113 42.24 4.76 12.44
CA LEU A 113 42.52 4.01 11.20
C LEU A 113 42.87 4.83 9.94
N TRP A 114 44.17 4.93 9.62
CA TRP A 114 44.65 5.46 8.34
C TRP A 114 44.87 4.31 7.36
N PRO A 115 44.18 4.27 6.19
CA PRO A 115 44.50 3.29 5.16
C PRO A 115 45.61 3.88 4.25
N ASN A 116 46.86 3.89 4.73
CA ASN A 116 47.98 4.43 3.93
C ASN A 116 48.97 3.38 3.39
N GLU A 117 48.62 2.10 3.43
CA GLU A 117 49.40 1.06 2.75
C GLU A 117 48.56 0.30 1.71
N GLY A 118 49.10 0.15 0.50
CA GLY A 118 48.44 -0.47 -0.67
C GLY A 118 48.02 -1.95 -0.50
N TRP A 119 48.26 -2.53 0.69
CA TRP A 119 47.95 -3.91 1.05
C TRP A 119 46.58 -4.04 1.74
N TYR A 120 46.01 -2.95 2.26
CA TYR A 120 44.69 -2.93 2.92
C TYR A 120 43.49 -2.83 1.95
N SER A 121 43.74 -2.86 0.63
CA SER A 121 42.72 -2.73 -0.42
C SER A 121 41.69 -3.88 -0.48
N ARG A 122 41.73 -4.86 0.44
CA ARG A 122 40.87 -6.05 0.44
C ARG A 122 39.94 -6.19 1.65
N GLN A 123 39.98 -5.28 2.63
CA GLN A 123 39.04 -5.33 3.75
C GLN A 123 37.78 -4.54 3.40
N LEU A 124 36.84 -5.19 2.72
CA LEU A 124 35.53 -4.63 2.44
C LEU A 124 34.64 -4.77 3.68
N TRP A 125 34.57 -3.71 4.49
CA TRP A 125 33.62 -3.62 5.59
C TRP A 125 32.22 -3.30 5.06
N LYS A 126 31.24 -4.11 5.43
CA LYS A 126 29.82 -3.90 5.11
C LYS A 126 29.07 -3.48 6.38
N PHE A 127 28.20 -2.49 6.24
CA PHE A 127 27.32 -2.02 7.30
C PHE A 127 25.91 -2.50 7.00
N GLU A 128 25.34 -3.32 7.88
CA GLU A 128 24.00 -3.87 7.74
C GLU A 128 23.10 -3.31 8.84
N ILE A 129 21.90 -2.84 8.47
CA ILE A 129 20.90 -2.33 9.42
C ILE A 129 20.01 -3.51 9.83
N PRO A 130 20.17 -4.05 11.06
CA PRO A 130 19.58 -5.33 11.40
C PRO A 130 18.07 -5.20 11.67
N ASP A 131 17.67 -4.20 12.45
CA ASP A 131 16.31 -4.02 12.93
C ASP A 131 15.74 -2.67 12.52
N TYR A 132 14.84 -2.68 11.53
CA TYR A 132 14.01 -1.54 11.20
C TYR A 132 12.62 -2.00 10.75
N GLN A 133 11.66 -1.09 10.89
CA GLN A 133 10.31 -1.24 10.36
C GLN A 133 9.97 0.00 9.54
N LEU A 134 9.25 -0.21 8.47
CA LEU A 134 8.62 0.86 7.71
C LEU A 134 7.14 0.88 8.05
N LYS A 135 6.53 2.06 8.11
CA LYS A 135 5.09 2.26 8.17
C LYS A 135 4.66 3.16 7.03
N ALA A 136 3.63 2.79 6.27
CA ALA A 136 3.04 3.68 5.26
C ALA A 136 1.66 4.17 5.71
N GLU A 137 1.36 5.44 5.47
CA GLU A 137 0.00 6.01 5.51
C GLU A 137 -0.38 6.53 4.13
N ILE A 138 -1.39 5.93 3.50
CA ILE A 138 -1.82 6.29 2.14
C ILE A 138 -3.01 7.25 2.19
N GLU A 139 -2.90 8.37 1.46
CA GLU A 139 -3.89 9.44 1.40
C GLU A 139 -3.87 10.15 0.03
N ASN A 140 -4.73 11.18 -0.14
CA ASN A 140 -4.77 12.06 -1.32
C ASN A 140 -5.00 11.32 -2.64
N PHE A 141 -6.00 10.44 -2.67
CA PHE A 141 -6.38 9.72 -3.89
C PHE A 141 -6.89 10.69 -4.96
N LYS A 142 -6.33 10.57 -6.16
CA LYS A 142 -6.77 11.27 -7.37
C LYS A 142 -7.11 10.23 -8.41
N TYR A 143 -8.32 10.30 -8.93
CA TYR A 143 -8.83 9.39 -9.94
C TYR A 143 -8.72 10.01 -11.33
N ASP A 144 -8.60 9.15 -12.34
CA ASP A 144 -8.76 9.53 -13.74
C ASP A 144 -10.14 10.19 -13.97
N GLU A 145 -10.19 11.19 -14.87
CA GLU A 145 -11.35 12.04 -15.15
C GLU A 145 -12.58 11.24 -15.57
N LYS A 146 -12.40 10.00 -16.04
CA LYS A 146 -13.47 9.04 -16.37
C LYS A 146 -14.48 8.88 -15.23
N ILE A 147 -14.06 9.09 -13.99
CA ILE A 147 -14.94 8.97 -12.83
C ILE A 147 -16.00 10.08 -12.76
N ASN A 148 -15.75 11.22 -13.41
CA ASN A 148 -16.65 12.36 -13.42
C ASN A 148 -17.78 12.21 -14.46
N ASP A 149 -17.64 11.29 -15.43
CA ASP A 149 -18.64 11.02 -16.46
C ASP A 149 -18.88 9.52 -16.63
N LEU A 150 -19.45 8.90 -15.59
CA LEU A 150 -19.84 7.49 -15.65
C LEU A 150 -20.96 7.24 -16.68
N GLU A 151 -21.77 8.25 -17.03
CA GLU A 151 -22.88 8.10 -17.97
C GLU A 151 -22.39 7.76 -19.39
N SER A 152 -21.23 8.29 -19.80
CA SER A 152 -20.61 7.96 -21.09
C SER A 152 -20.20 6.49 -21.24
N TYR A 153 -20.04 5.76 -20.14
CA TYR A 153 -19.61 4.36 -20.11
C TYR A 153 -20.75 3.37 -19.86
N VAL A 154 -21.99 3.83 -20.00
CA VAL A 154 -23.15 3.00 -19.68
C VAL A 154 -23.45 1.96 -20.76
N THR A 155 -23.71 0.74 -20.31
CA THR A 155 -24.31 -0.33 -21.10
C THR A 155 -25.75 -0.59 -20.60
N LYS A 156 -26.69 -0.71 -21.54
CA LYS A 156 -28.09 -1.05 -21.24
C LYS A 156 -28.23 -2.56 -21.04
N VAL A 157 -28.86 -2.97 -19.94
CA VAL A 157 -29.21 -4.37 -19.67
C VAL A 157 -30.70 -4.45 -19.37
N THR A 158 -31.43 -5.18 -20.20
CA THR A 158 -32.88 -5.37 -20.06
C THR A 158 -33.20 -6.63 -19.27
N SER A 159 -34.17 -6.51 -18.37
CA SER A 159 -34.78 -7.63 -17.65
C SER A 159 -36.29 -7.59 -17.85
N SER A 160 -36.86 -8.62 -18.50
CA SER A 160 -38.30 -8.76 -18.66
C SER A 160 -38.93 -9.15 -17.32
N ILE A 161 -39.85 -8.32 -16.84
CA ILE A 161 -40.43 -8.44 -15.49
C ILE A 161 -41.90 -8.85 -15.52
N PHE A 162 -42.57 -8.62 -16.64
CA PHE A 162 -43.98 -8.99 -16.81
C PHE A 162 -44.30 -9.15 -18.29
N THR A 163 -44.97 -10.23 -18.64
CA THR A 163 -45.58 -10.42 -19.95
C THR A 163 -47.04 -10.80 -19.76
N SER A 164 -47.91 -10.26 -20.58
CA SER A 164 -49.34 -10.61 -20.56
C SER A 164 -49.95 -10.42 -21.92
N ARG A 165 -50.94 -11.25 -22.20
CA ARG A 165 -51.67 -11.31 -23.45
C ARG A 165 -53.14 -11.09 -23.16
N ASN A 166 -53.76 -10.11 -23.81
CA ASN A 166 -55.20 -9.89 -23.76
C ASN A 166 -55.85 -10.31 -25.07
N GLN A 167 -56.44 -11.51 -25.10
CA GLN A 167 -57.23 -11.99 -26.24
C GLN A 167 -58.69 -11.53 -26.21
N SER A 168 -59.12 -10.83 -25.16
CA SER A 168 -60.50 -10.39 -25.03
C SER A 168 -60.82 -9.19 -25.92
N LEU A 169 -62.11 -8.90 -26.08
CA LEU A 169 -62.62 -7.77 -26.85
C LEU A 169 -62.57 -6.44 -26.10
N GLY A 170 -62.23 -6.44 -24.80
CA GLY A 170 -62.14 -5.25 -23.95
C GLY A 170 -60.73 -5.02 -23.38
N SER A 171 -60.50 -3.87 -22.77
CA SER A 171 -59.25 -3.53 -22.08
C SER A 171 -59.23 -4.12 -20.66
N ASN A 172 -58.08 -4.66 -20.23
CA ASN A 172 -57.88 -5.18 -18.88
C ASN A 172 -56.85 -4.32 -18.14
N LYS A 173 -57.13 -4.00 -16.87
CA LYS A 173 -56.19 -3.29 -16.00
C LYS A 173 -55.62 -4.27 -14.98
N LEU A 174 -54.30 -4.49 -15.03
CA LEU A 174 -53.60 -5.41 -14.14
C LEU A 174 -52.69 -4.63 -13.19
N GLY A 175 -52.68 -5.04 -11.92
CA GLY A 175 -51.71 -4.59 -10.94
C GLY A 175 -50.48 -5.48 -10.97
N ILE A 176 -49.30 -4.91 -11.16
CA ILE A 176 -48.03 -5.62 -11.08
C ILE A 176 -47.24 -5.12 -9.86
N THR A 177 -46.64 -6.05 -9.12
CA THR A 177 -45.70 -5.72 -8.05
C THR A 177 -44.30 -6.00 -8.55
N LEU A 178 -43.46 -4.99 -8.49
CA LEU A 178 -42.07 -5.03 -8.90
C LEU A 178 -41.17 -5.12 -7.67
N SER A 179 -40.19 -6.02 -7.71
CA SER A 179 -39.10 -6.08 -6.74
C SER A 179 -37.88 -6.69 -7.40
N GLU A 180 -36.98 -5.84 -7.90
CA GLU A 180 -35.74 -6.22 -8.55
C GLU A 180 -34.55 -5.59 -7.83
N LYS A 181 -33.42 -6.31 -7.82
CA LYS A 181 -32.20 -5.87 -7.14
C LYS A 181 -31.00 -5.97 -8.07
N MET A 182 -30.13 -4.97 -8.02
CA MET A 182 -28.86 -4.99 -8.72
C MET A 182 -27.71 -4.77 -7.75
N GLN A 183 -26.75 -5.69 -7.74
CA GLN A 183 -25.52 -5.51 -6.97
C GLN A 183 -24.60 -4.51 -7.66
N ASN A 184 -24.11 -3.56 -6.87
CA ASN A 184 -23.02 -2.66 -7.23
C ASN A 184 -21.76 -3.21 -6.57
N ILE A 185 -20.77 -3.51 -7.40
CA ILE A 185 -19.50 -4.09 -7.00
C ILE A 185 -18.44 -3.03 -7.22
N SER A 186 -17.71 -2.78 -6.17
CA SER A 186 -16.80 -1.67 -6.10
C SER A 186 -15.51 -2.23 -5.51
N SER A 187 -14.50 -2.43 -6.36
CA SER A 187 -13.28 -3.13 -5.95
C SER A 187 -12.02 -2.35 -6.27
N TRP A 188 -11.04 -2.39 -5.38
CA TRP A 188 -9.78 -1.69 -5.57
C TRP A 188 -8.60 -2.64 -5.44
N SER A 189 -7.55 -2.31 -6.19
CA SER A 189 -6.27 -3.01 -6.17
C SER A 189 -5.17 -2.03 -6.54
N PHE A 190 -4.06 -2.07 -5.82
CA PHE A 190 -2.86 -1.38 -6.30
C PHE A 190 -2.33 -2.06 -7.55
N ASN A 191 -1.76 -1.27 -8.46
CA ASN A 191 -1.07 -1.85 -9.60
C ASN A 191 0.15 -2.61 -9.08
N LYS A 192 0.62 -3.59 -9.87
CA LYS A 192 1.96 -4.14 -9.68
C LYS A 192 2.98 -3.03 -9.96
N SER A 193 3.18 -2.17 -8.97
CA SER A 193 4.22 -1.17 -9.03
C SER A 193 5.46 -1.81 -8.44
N LYS A 194 6.61 -1.59 -9.08
CA LYS A 194 7.93 -1.99 -8.55
C LYS A 194 8.25 -1.35 -7.19
N GLU A 195 7.34 -0.50 -6.72
CA GLU A 195 7.47 0.45 -5.63
C GLU A 195 6.99 -0.15 -4.31
N ILE A 196 6.37 -1.34 -4.29
CA ILE A 196 5.80 -1.96 -3.08
C ILE A 196 6.26 -3.41 -2.90
N VAL A 197 7.51 -3.73 -3.25
CA VAL A 197 8.17 -4.98 -2.88
C VAL A 197 8.73 -4.84 -1.45
N PHE A 198 7.88 -4.56 -0.48
CA PHE A 198 8.29 -4.48 0.94
C PHE A 198 7.79 -5.70 1.69
N LEU A 199 8.36 -6.87 1.39
CA LEU A 199 7.69 -8.13 1.66
C LEU A 199 7.78 -8.63 3.11
N ASP A 200 8.56 -8.01 3.99
CA ASP A 200 8.79 -8.51 5.35
C ASP A 200 8.89 -7.46 6.47
N LYS A 201 9.24 -6.20 6.16
CA LYS A 201 9.49 -5.14 7.18
C LYS A 201 8.53 -3.95 7.14
N LEU A 202 7.52 -3.95 6.27
CA LEU A 202 6.55 -2.85 6.13
C LEU A 202 5.21 -3.18 6.80
N ASN A 203 4.77 -2.32 7.71
CA ASN A 203 3.37 -2.22 8.14
C ASN A 203 2.70 -1.09 7.34
N VAL A 204 1.40 -1.16 7.04
CA VAL A 204 0.75 -0.14 6.21
C VAL A 204 -0.64 0.14 6.72
N ASP A 205 -0.90 1.39 7.06
CA ASP A 205 -2.24 1.88 7.32
C ASP A 205 -2.77 2.59 6.06
N ILE A 206 -3.96 2.21 5.58
CA ILE A 206 -4.55 2.81 4.37
C ILE A 206 -5.73 3.68 4.76
N LYS A 207 -5.69 4.98 4.46
CA LYS A 207 -6.84 5.88 4.61
C LYS A 207 -7.37 6.19 3.21
N ALA A 208 -8.15 5.26 2.66
CA ALA A 208 -8.64 5.36 1.29
C ALA A 208 -10.03 5.99 1.21
N GLU A 209 -10.15 7.10 0.49
CA GLU A 209 -11.46 7.55 0.02
C GLU A 209 -11.90 6.62 -1.11
N TYR A 210 -13.13 6.11 -1.04
CA TYR A 210 -13.65 5.15 -2.01
C TYR A 210 -14.52 5.88 -3.04
N ALA A 211 -14.25 5.70 -4.32
CA ALA A 211 -15.13 6.19 -5.38
C ALA A 211 -15.99 5.06 -5.96
N GLY A 212 -17.32 5.22 -5.94
CA GLY A 212 -18.26 4.21 -6.40
C GLY A 212 -19.47 4.78 -7.14
N VAL A 213 -20.36 3.87 -7.56
CA VAL A 213 -21.59 4.20 -8.33
C VAL A 213 -22.51 5.19 -7.59
N LYS A 214 -22.48 5.19 -6.24
CA LYS A 214 -23.24 6.12 -5.39
C LYS A 214 -22.42 7.32 -4.88
N GLY A 215 -21.26 7.61 -5.49
CA GLY A 215 -20.38 8.73 -5.13
C GLY A 215 -19.17 8.34 -4.27
N ASN A 216 -18.47 9.36 -3.77
CA ASN A 216 -17.27 9.20 -2.95
C ASN A 216 -17.65 8.99 -1.47
N LEU A 217 -17.10 7.96 -0.84
CA LEU A 217 -17.29 7.67 0.59
C LEU A 217 -15.92 7.64 1.28
N PRO A 218 -15.69 8.48 2.31
CA PRO A 218 -14.46 8.39 3.09
C PRO A 218 -14.49 7.11 3.94
N GLU A 219 -13.47 6.25 3.82
CA GLU A 219 -13.34 5.04 4.62
C GLU A 219 -11.87 4.87 5.08
N ILE A 220 -11.66 4.42 6.31
CA ILE A 220 -10.31 4.13 6.82
C ILE A 220 -10.12 2.62 6.83
N ILE A 221 -9.19 2.12 6.02
CA ILE A 221 -8.88 0.69 5.90
C ILE A 221 -7.53 0.42 6.55
N LYS A 222 -7.53 -0.05 7.80
CA LYS A 222 -6.27 -0.50 8.43
C LYS A 222 -5.81 -1.81 7.78
N TRP A 223 -4.52 -1.91 7.45
CA TRP A 223 -3.95 -3.09 6.80
C TRP A 223 -2.75 -3.64 7.56
N ASP A 224 -3.05 -4.46 8.56
CA ASP A 224 -2.05 -5.21 9.32
C ASP A 224 -1.84 -6.59 8.67
N ASN A 225 -1.17 -6.70 7.52
CA ASN A 225 -0.85 -8.04 7.00
C ASN A 225 0.60 -8.20 6.54
N LYS A 226 1.35 -9.02 7.29
CA LYS A 226 2.79 -9.27 7.11
C LYS A 226 3.12 -10.34 6.06
N THR A 227 2.12 -10.96 5.43
CA THR A 227 2.32 -12.18 4.62
C THR A 227 1.69 -12.15 3.22
N ILE A 228 1.02 -11.06 2.84
CA ILE A 228 0.34 -10.94 1.55
C ILE A 228 0.83 -9.64 0.90
N SER A 229 1.24 -9.68 -0.37
CA SER A 229 1.60 -8.44 -1.07
C SER A 229 0.40 -7.51 -1.17
N LEU A 230 0.60 -6.19 -1.15
CA LEU A 230 -0.45 -5.18 -1.37
C LEU A 230 -1.29 -5.48 -2.65
N GLU A 231 -0.67 -6.21 -3.58
CA GLU A 231 -1.19 -6.64 -4.87
C GLU A 231 -2.32 -7.68 -4.76
N THR A 232 -2.30 -8.57 -3.76
CA THR A 232 -3.25 -9.69 -3.64
C THR A 232 -4.47 -9.35 -2.78
N SER A 233 -4.43 -8.24 -2.05
CA SER A 233 -5.56 -7.75 -1.27
C SER A 233 -6.55 -6.96 -2.11
N LYS A 234 -7.24 -7.63 -3.05
CA LYS A 234 -8.43 -7.05 -3.69
C LYS A 234 -9.49 -6.86 -2.62
N LYS A 235 -9.79 -5.61 -2.27
CA LYS A 235 -10.91 -5.29 -1.38
C LYS A 235 -12.13 -5.07 -2.24
N VAL A 236 -13.22 -5.72 -1.87
CA VAL A 236 -14.50 -5.67 -2.57
C VAL A 236 -15.53 -5.08 -1.62
N LYS A 237 -16.16 -3.99 -2.04
CA LYS A 237 -17.35 -3.45 -1.41
C LYS A 237 -18.55 -3.83 -2.26
N LEU A 238 -19.57 -4.32 -1.58
CA LEU A 238 -20.85 -4.68 -2.17
C LEU A 238 -21.89 -3.72 -1.63
N ASP A 239 -22.66 -3.14 -2.54
CA ASP A 239 -23.86 -2.37 -2.24
C ASP A 239 -24.96 -2.80 -3.21
N GLU A 240 -26.20 -2.38 -2.98
CA GLU A 240 -27.35 -2.77 -3.80
C GLU A 240 -28.14 -1.54 -4.24
N THR A 241 -28.59 -1.56 -5.50
CA THR A 241 -29.64 -0.67 -6.02
C THR A 241 -30.92 -1.49 -6.08
N ASN A 242 -31.92 -1.08 -5.31
CA ASN A 242 -33.21 -1.77 -5.22
C ASN A 242 -34.27 -0.99 -5.99
N VAL A 243 -35.09 -1.72 -6.75
CA VAL A 243 -36.27 -1.17 -7.41
C VAL A 243 -37.48 -1.94 -6.90
N SER A 244 -38.38 -1.24 -6.22
CA SER A 244 -39.64 -1.82 -5.78
C SER A 244 -40.80 -0.84 -5.99
N GLY A 245 -41.98 -1.38 -6.31
CA GLY A 245 -43.16 -0.56 -6.54
C GLY A 245 -44.37 -1.36 -7.00
N LYS A 246 -45.54 -0.76 -6.91
CA LYS A 246 -46.78 -1.28 -7.50
C LYS A 246 -47.15 -0.44 -8.70
N TYR A 247 -47.30 -1.07 -9.85
CA TYR A 247 -47.67 -0.40 -11.10
C TYR A 247 -48.99 -0.95 -11.59
N SER A 248 -49.74 -0.12 -12.31
CA SER A 248 -50.94 -0.57 -13.01
C SER A 248 -50.71 -0.49 -14.50
N VAL A 249 -50.88 -1.62 -15.17
CA VAL A 249 -50.70 -1.76 -16.61
C VAL A 249 -52.06 -1.97 -17.24
N GLU A 250 -52.45 -1.05 -18.11
CA GLU A 250 -53.62 -1.24 -18.97
C GLU A 250 -53.20 -1.97 -20.24
N ILE A 251 -53.90 -3.06 -20.54
CA ILE A 251 -53.69 -3.91 -21.71
C ILE A 251 -54.94 -3.82 -22.57
N GLN A 252 -54.79 -3.25 -23.76
CA GLN A 252 -55.84 -3.06 -24.74
C GLN A 252 -56.32 -4.40 -25.31
N LYS A 253 -57.46 -4.38 -26.00
CA LYS A 253 -57.99 -5.57 -26.67
C LYS A 253 -57.00 -6.10 -27.71
N LYS A 254 -56.83 -7.42 -27.79
CA LYS A 254 -55.91 -8.07 -28.73
C LYS A 254 -54.48 -7.51 -28.64
N GLU A 255 -53.98 -7.27 -27.43
CA GLU A 255 -52.64 -6.72 -27.19
C GLU A 255 -51.79 -7.73 -26.41
N ASP A 256 -50.57 -7.97 -26.88
CA ASP A 256 -49.49 -8.57 -26.11
C ASP A 256 -48.66 -7.44 -25.51
N VAL A 257 -48.49 -7.43 -24.19
CA VAL A 257 -47.72 -6.43 -23.45
C VAL A 257 -46.55 -7.11 -22.76
N GLU A 258 -45.38 -6.50 -22.89
CA GLU A 258 -44.20 -6.83 -22.13
C GLU A 258 -43.71 -5.57 -21.41
N VAL A 259 -43.55 -5.67 -20.10
CA VAL A 259 -42.90 -4.64 -19.28
C VAL A 259 -41.49 -5.11 -18.96
N LYS A 260 -40.52 -4.23 -19.16
CA LYS A 260 -39.10 -4.46 -18.92
C LYS A 260 -38.56 -3.42 -17.95
N ILE A 261 -37.58 -3.83 -17.14
CA ILE A 261 -36.64 -2.87 -16.55
C ILE A 261 -35.44 -2.76 -17.48
N ILE A 262 -35.06 -1.53 -17.81
CA ILE A 262 -33.80 -1.22 -18.47
C ILE A 262 -32.85 -0.69 -17.41
N TRP A 263 -31.82 -1.47 -17.10
CA TRP A 263 -30.74 -1.06 -16.22
C TRP A 263 -29.65 -0.36 -17.03
N TYR A 264 -29.24 0.82 -16.55
CA TYR A 264 -28.13 1.59 -17.09
C TYR A 264 -26.90 1.28 -16.23
N LYS A 265 -26.10 0.29 -16.68
CA LYS A 265 -24.97 -0.24 -15.91
C LYS A 265 -23.64 0.33 -16.36
N VAL A 266 -22.73 0.53 -15.42
CA VAL A 266 -21.32 0.81 -15.68
C VAL A 266 -20.47 -0.40 -15.30
N ASN A 267 -19.41 -0.66 -16.07
CA ASN A 267 -18.31 -1.52 -15.69
C ASN A 267 -17.04 -0.83 -16.18
N LEU A 268 -16.34 -0.19 -15.25
CA LEU A 268 -15.24 0.71 -15.58
C LEU A 268 -14.04 0.46 -14.68
N ASP A 269 -12.88 0.32 -15.30
CA ASP A 269 -11.60 0.36 -14.62
C ASP A 269 -11.05 1.80 -14.70
N VAL A 270 -10.82 2.40 -13.54
CA VAL A 270 -10.34 3.77 -13.37
C VAL A 270 -8.98 3.72 -12.68
N GLN A 271 -7.98 4.34 -13.28
CA GLN A 271 -6.68 4.49 -12.65
C GLN A 271 -6.75 5.54 -11.54
N PHE A 272 -5.95 5.36 -10.50
CA PHE A 272 -5.72 6.38 -9.49
C PHE A 272 -4.25 6.54 -9.16
N THR A 273 -3.90 7.74 -8.72
CA THR A 273 -2.65 8.06 -8.04
C THR A 273 -2.96 8.41 -6.59
N ALA A 274 -2.09 8.06 -5.65
CA ALA A 274 -2.19 8.47 -4.26
C ALA A 274 -0.80 8.79 -3.71
N ILE A 275 -0.75 9.44 -2.54
CA ILE A 275 0.50 9.73 -1.83
C ILE A 275 0.58 8.77 -0.66
N ALA A 276 1.68 8.02 -0.57
CA ALA A 276 2.01 7.25 0.61
C ALA A 276 3.07 7.98 1.43
N LYS A 277 2.74 8.24 2.69
CA LYS A 277 3.61 8.83 3.69
C LYS A 277 4.33 7.71 4.43
N ILE A 278 5.61 7.55 4.12
CA ILE A 278 6.46 6.50 4.69
C ILE A 278 7.19 7.02 5.93
N MET A 279 7.10 6.25 7.01
CA MET A 279 7.76 6.47 8.30
C MET A 279 8.73 5.32 8.55
N GLY A 280 9.97 5.63 8.90
CA GLY A 280 10.92 4.64 9.41
C GLY A 280 10.89 4.54 10.93
N TYR A 281 11.08 3.33 11.44
CA TYR A 281 11.24 3.02 12.86
C TYR A 281 12.44 2.11 13.06
N SER A 282 13.25 2.40 14.08
CA SER A 282 14.38 1.57 14.47
C SER A 282 14.74 1.88 15.92
N ASP A 283 15.62 1.08 16.50
CA ASP A 283 16.24 1.43 17.77
C ASP A 283 17.10 2.69 17.54
N ARG A 284 17.06 3.65 18.48
CA ARG A 284 17.76 4.93 18.37
C ARG A 284 18.64 5.18 19.58
N LEU A 285 19.87 5.63 19.34
CA LEU A 285 20.78 6.02 20.41
C LEU A 285 20.33 7.36 21.02
N ARG A 286 20.32 7.44 22.36
CA ARG A 286 20.15 8.69 23.11
C ARG A 286 21.51 9.28 23.44
N LYS A 287 21.58 10.60 23.63
CA LYS A 287 22.83 11.30 24.03
C LYS A 287 23.46 10.80 25.33
N ASN A 288 22.68 10.15 26.20
CA ASN A 288 23.18 9.55 27.45
C ASN A 288 23.71 8.12 27.26
N GLY A 289 23.82 7.63 26.02
CA GLY A 289 24.31 6.29 25.68
C GLY A 289 23.26 5.17 25.76
N SER A 290 22.06 5.44 26.29
CA SER A 290 20.98 4.45 26.31
C SER A 290 20.26 4.35 24.96
N VAL A 291 19.57 3.23 24.73
CA VAL A 291 18.85 2.94 23.48
C VAL A 291 17.34 3.11 23.67
N ALA A 292 16.72 3.94 22.84
CA ALA A 292 15.27 4.03 22.72
C ALA A 292 14.80 3.02 21.66
N LYS A 293 13.93 2.07 22.03
CA LYS A 293 13.53 0.98 21.13
C LYS A 293 12.44 1.40 20.16
N MET A 294 12.58 1.01 18.89
CA MET A 294 11.59 1.20 17.81
C MET A 294 10.98 2.61 17.75
N GLU A 295 11.82 3.62 17.89
CA GLU A 295 11.42 5.03 17.76
C GLU A 295 11.39 5.46 16.30
N GLN A 296 10.56 6.46 16.00
CA GLN A 296 10.54 7.03 14.65
C GLN A 296 11.89 7.68 14.34
N VAL A 297 12.51 7.26 13.23
CA VAL A 297 13.78 7.80 12.75
C VAL A 297 13.55 9.05 11.90
N ASP A 298 14.61 9.82 11.67
CA ASP A 298 14.52 11.00 10.84
C ASP A 298 14.59 10.62 9.34
N VAL A 299 14.39 11.60 8.46
CA VAL A 299 14.15 11.36 7.04
C VAL A 299 15.30 10.61 6.34
N ASN A 300 16.56 10.90 6.69
CA ASN A 300 17.73 10.25 6.07
C ASN A 300 17.79 8.75 6.40
N ALA A 301 17.46 8.37 7.63
CA ALA A 301 17.36 6.96 8.01
C ALA A 301 16.20 6.27 7.28
N THR A 302 15.04 6.92 7.17
CA THR A 302 13.92 6.38 6.39
C THR A 302 14.29 6.15 4.93
N LEU A 303 15.00 7.09 4.29
CA LEU A 303 15.52 6.95 2.93
C LEU A 303 16.52 5.79 2.81
N SER A 304 17.42 5.63 3.78
CA SER A 304 18.36 4.51 3.84
C SER A 304 17.63 3.16 3.95
N PHE A 305 16.59 3.07 4.78
CA PHE A 305 15.77 1.87 4.92
C PHE A 305 15.04 1.50 3.62
N LEU A 306 14.48 2.49 2.92
CA LEU A 306 13.86 2.29 1.61
C LEU A 306 14.84 1.71 0.59
N ARG A 307 16.05 2.29 0.49
CA ARG A 307 17.10 1.79 -0.42
C ARG A 307 17.54 0.38 -0.05
N ASN A 308 17.77 0.11 1.24
CA ASN A 308 18.18 -1.20 1.73
C ASN A 308 17.07 -2.27 1.53
N SER A 309 15.80 -1.85 1.46
CA SER A 309 14.67 -2.71 1.12
C SER A 309 14.50 -2.91 -0.39
N GLY A 310 15.33 -2.29 -1.24
CA GLY A 310 15.20 -2.36 -2.70
C GLY A 310 14.04 -1.56 -3.26
N PHE A 311 13.62 -0.47 -2.60
CA PHE A 311 12.56 0.39 -3.10
C PHE A 311 12.95 1.07 -4.43
N GLU A 312 12.17 0.85 -5.49
CA GLU A 312 12.38 1.43 -6.83
C GLU A 312 11.35 2.53 -7.18
N GLY A 313 10.54 2.97 -6.23
CA GLY A 313 9.47 3.95 -6.52
C GLY A 313 9.89 5.41 -6.54
N THR A 314 8.94 6.25 -6.94
CA THR A 314 9.18 7.69 -7.09
C THR A 314 8.98 8.41 -5.77
N ILE A 315 10.07 8.97 -5.23
CA ILE A 315 10.04 9.87 -4.07
C ILE A 315 9.69 11.27 -4.57
N ILE A 316 8.55 11.80 -4.13
CA ILE A 316 8.04 13.11 -4.55
C ILE A 316 8.38 14.23 -3.57
N GLY A 317 8.82 13.89 -2.35
CA GLY A 317 9.23 14.87 -1.37
C GLY A 317 9.36 14.30 0.05
N THR A 318 9.43 15.20 1.01
CA THR A 318 9.53 14.87 2.44
C THR A 318 8.64 15.82 3.24
N GLU A 319 8.10 15.33 4.36
CA GLU A 319 7.26 16.11 5.27
C GLU A 319 7.66 15.81 6.71
N GLY A 320 8.45 16.69 7.33
CA GLY A 320 9.03 16.43 8.64
C GLY A 320 9.96 15.21 8.60
N LYS A 321 9.61 14.15 9.35
CA LYS A 321 10.38 12.89 9.39
C LYS A 321 9.93 11.86 8.33
N ASN A 322 8.95 12.23 7.50
CA ASN A 322 8.28 11.29 6.62
C ASN A 322 8.77 11.46 5.18
N VAL A 323 8.88 10.36 4.46
CA VAL A 323 9.18 10.33 3.02
C VAL A 323 7.86 10.21 2.27
N LEU A 324 7.62 11.09 1.30
CA LEU A 324 6.44 11.05 0.46
C LEU A 324 6.76 10.31 -0.83
N VAL A 325 5.99 9.25 -1.11
CA VAL A 325 6.11 8.48 -2.35
C VAL A 325 4.79 8.52 -3.11
N GLU A 326 4.87 8.60 -4.43
CA GLU A 326 3.69 8.44 -5.27
C GLU A 326 3.41 6.95 -5.46
N ILE A 327 2.14 6.57 -5.41
CA ILE A 327 1.70 5.21 -5.69
C ILE A 327 0.57 5.24 -6.73
N THR A 328 0.45 4.16 -7.48
CA THR A 328 -0.60 4.01 -8.49
C THR A 328 -1.43 2.75 -8.30
N GLY A 329 -2.68 2.80 -8.72
CA GLY A 329 -3.57 1.64 -8.68
C GLY A 329 -4.77 1.76 -9.59
N ASN A 330 -5.64 0.76 -9.52
CA ASN A 330 -6.90 0.70 -10.24
C ASN A 330 -8.06 0.53 -9.27
N VAL A 331 -9.15 1.21 -9.55
CA VAL A 331 -10.47 0.93 -9.00
C VAL A 331 -11.37 0.42 -10.11
N ASN A 332 -11.99 -0.73 -9.88
CA ASN A 332 -13.01 -1.29 -10.74
C ASN A 332 -14.39 -0.95 -10.14
N ILE A 333 -15.21 -0.27 -10.93
CA ILE A 333 -16.54 0.21 -10.57
C ILE A 333 -17.56 -0.54 -11.44
N GLN A 334 -18.42 -1.32 -10.81
CA GLN A 334 -19.50 -2.05 -11.47
C GLN A 334 -20.83 -1.76 -10.77
N GLY A 335 -21.88 -1.52 -11.53
CA GLY A 335 -23.22 -1.38 -10.95
C GLY A 335 -24.18 -0.59 -11.79
N ALA A 336 -25.38 -0.37 -11.24
CA ALA A 336 -26.45 0.39 -11.91
C ALA A 336 -26.45 1.85 -11.47
N LEU A 337 -26.28 2.77 -12.43
CA LEU A 337 -26.42 4.21 -12.21
C LEU A 337 -27.89 4.63 -12.12
N LYS A 338 -28.71 4.09 -13.02
CA LYS A 338 -30.16 4.35 -13.07
C LYS A 338 -30.91 3.18 -13.69
N TYR A 339 -32.23 3.25 -13.62
CA TYR A 339 -33.13 2.30 -14.26
C TYR A 339 -34.31 3.04 -14.91
N GLU A 340 -34.86 2.44 -15.95
CA GLU A 340 -36.11 2.85 -16.57
C GLU A 340 -37.06 1.66 -16.63
N ILE A 341 -38.36 1.92 -16.62
CA ILE A 341 -39.39 0.90 -16.83
C ILE A 341 -40.02 1.19 -18.20
N GLU A 342 -39.89 0.23 -19.10
CA GLU A 342 -40.45 0.34 -20.46
C GLU A 342 -41.63 -0.63 -20.60
N LYS A 343 -42.74 -0.13 -21.14
CA LYS A 343 -43.85 -0.96 -21.64
C LYS A 343 -43.71 -1.05 -23.16
N SER A 344 -43.47 -2.25 -23.67
CA SER A 344 -43.58 -2.58 -25.09
C SER A 344 -44.88 -3.34 -25.35
N SER A 345 -45.51 -3.12 -26.50
CA SER A 345 -46.71 -3.85 -26.87
C SER A 345 -46.82 -4.16 -28.36
N VAL A 346 -47.51 -5.26 -28.67
CA VAL A 346 -47.74 -5.76 -30.02
C VAL A 346 -49.23 -6.06 -30.17
N VAL A 347 -49.85 -5.51 -31.21
CA VAL A 347 -51.26 -5.81 -31.54
C VAL A 347 -51.31 -7.18 -32.23
N ILE A 348 -52.15 -8.07 -31.71
CA ILE A 348 -52.38 -9.40 -32.27
C ILE A 348 -53.24 -9.23 -33.54
N PRO A 349 -52.74 -9.61 -34.73
CA PRO A 349 -53.54 -9.57 -35.95
C PRO A 349 -54.79 -10.43 -35.78
N SER A 350 -55.94 -9.92 -36.21
CA SER A 350 -57.15 -10.72 -36.29
C SER A 350 -56.92 -11.79 -37.36
N LEU A 351 -56.94 -13.07 -36.99
CA LEU A 351 -57.22 -14.13 -37.96
C LEU A 351 -58.58 -13.78 -38.56
N ILE A 352 -58.59 -13.39 -39.84
CA ILE A 352 -59.81 -13.32 -40.63
C ILE A 352 -60.30 -14.76 -40.73
N THR A 353 -61.31 -15.10 -39.94
CA THR A 353 -62.15 -16.26 -40.21
C THR A 353 -62.83 -15.99 -41.53
N ALA A 354 -62.38 -16.63 -42.61
CA ALA A 354 -63.21 -16.83 -43.79
C ALA A 354 -64.42 -17.64 -43.34
N VAL A 355 -65.54 -16.95 -43.14
CA VAL A 355 -66.85 -17.59 -43.04
C VAL A 355 -67.28 -17.82 -44.48
N ASP A 356 -67.22 -19.07 -44.93
CA ASP A 356 -67.91 -19.51 -46.14
C ASP A 356 -69.42 -19.43 -45.86
N ASP A 357 -70.03 -18.29 -46.21
CA ASP A 357 -71.47 -18.18 -46.36
C ASP A 357 -71.87 -18.91 -47.66
N HIS A 358 -72.10 -20.22 -47.56
CA HIS A 358 -72.91 -20.92 -48.56
C HIS A 358 -74.39 -20.73 -48.23
N ILE A 359 -74.97 -19.69 -48.83
CA ILE A 359 -76.40 -19.60 -49.09
C ILE A 359 -76.75 -20.72 -50.09
N VAL A 360 -77.66 -21.62 -49.71
CA VAL A 360 -78.44 -22.42 -50.66
C VAL A 360 -79.91 -22.12 -50.38
N ASP A 361 -80.55 -21.53 -51.38
CA ASP A 361 -81.98 -21.19 -51.46
C ASP A 361 -82.88 -22.43 -51.28
N ASP A 362 -83.97 -22.23 -50.54
CA ASP A 362 -85.19 -23.04 -50.58
C ASP A 362 -86.04 -22.64 -51.80
N HIS A 363 -86.60 -23.62 -52.51
CA HIS A 363 -87.97 -23.68 -53.11
C HIS A 363 -88.11 -25.04 -53.84
N VAL A 364 -88.86 -26.05 -53.38
CA VAL A 364 -90.31 -26.26 -53.15
C VAL A 364 -91.12 -26.71 -54.41
N LEU A 365 -91.80 -27.87 -54.23
CA LEU A 365 -92.93 -28.52 -54.95
C LEU A 365 -92.61 -29.20 -56.31
N VAL A 366 -92.93 -30.48 -56.53
CA VAL A 366 -94.26 -31.18 -56.41
C VAL A 366 -94.16 -32.53 -55.72
#